data_AF-A0A3D4JIE2-F1
#
_entry.id   AF-A0A3D4JIE2-F1
#
_cell.length_a   1.000
_cell.length_b   1.000
_cell.length_c   1.000
_cell.angle_alpha   90.00
_cell.angle_beta   90.00
_cell.angle_gamma   90.00
#
_symmetry.space_group_name_H-M   'P 1'
#
loop_
_entity.id
_entity.type
_entity.pdbx_description
1 polymer ?
#
loop_
_entity_poly.entity_id
_entity_poly.type
_entity_poly.pdbx_seq_one_letter_code
_entity_poly.pdbx_strand_id
1 'polypeptide(L)'
;MTIIVSLDIETTGLNENQDSIIEIAAVKFNGKRIEDEFNTLLNPGKQIPDFITGLTGIDNSMVRQAPRLRDIAHELTAFVGDAPILGHNVSFDIKFLRKAGLFEYQQTLDTYELASVLMPTATRYNLGALGKQLGIPLPATHRALDDARVTQAAYIRLLDIARELPLDILQEIVELGNFVDWDSGWVFEQVLHDVVKQGIKQKKTSRASSSKRMLDSATQNDSPPIQKTEEPTPLNPEEVASILEYGGQFSQYFEAYEHRAEQVEMLKAVSNALSHGGHLMVEAGTGVGKSFAYLVPAALFAVQNNTRVVVSTNTINLQDQLIKKDIPDLQAALNLDVRAAVLKGRVNYLCPRRLEFLRKSGPSNANEMRVLAKIIVWQMNNTSGDRNDLNLTGPIEREIWSRLSAEDDNCTTETCLGRMGGACPFYRAKQAAQKSHLLIVNHALLLSDVSTGSKVLPEYDYVIVDEAHHMESAVTNALSFRLTQSDLERMLKELGGSSAGLLGKMLTESHNALRPSDFGLLQQKSKRATDQAFRLEQLSKQFFSYLSEFIAIQ
;
A
#
# COMPACT_ATOMS: atom_id res chain seq x y z
N MET A 1 -27.67 16.52 12.00
CA MET A 1 -26.83 16.11 10.85
C MET A 1 -27.22 16.98 9.68
N THR A 2 -26.23 17.37 8.89
CA THR A 2 -26.39 18.23 7.71
C THR A 2 -26.99 17.41 6.56
N ILE A 3 -27.86 18.01 5.76
CA ILE A 3 -28.37 17.41 4.53
C ILE A 3 -27.20 17.30 3.54
N ILE A 4 -27.04 16.14 2.91
CA ILE A 4 -26.02 15.86 1.90
C ILE A 4 -26.72 15.33 0.65
N VAL A 5 -26.13 15.58 -0.52
CA VAL A 5 -26.63 15.05 -1.79
C VAL A 5 -25.58 14.14 -2.40
N SER A 6 -25.88 12.84 -2.51
CA SER A 6 -25.04 11.92 -3.27
C SER A 6 -25.35 12.11 -4.75
N LEU A 7 -24.34 12.37 -5.58
CA LEU A 7 -24.50 12.64 -7.00
C LEU A 7 -23.60 11.70 -7.80
N ASP A 8 -24.13 11.19 -8.90
CA ASP A 8 -23.40 10.35 -9.85
C ASP A 8 -23.84 10.69 -11.28
N ILE A 9 -22.93 10.59 -12.24
CA ILE A 9 -23.20 10.83 -13.66
C ILE A 9 -22.71 9.68 -14.53
N GLU A 10 -23.47 9.41 -15.60
CA GLU A 10 -22.99 8.59 -16.70
C GLU A 10 -22.61 9.48 -17.88
N THR A 11 -21.55 9.13 -18.59
CA THR A 11 -21.01 9.95 -19.68
C THR A 11 -20.70 9.12 -20.93
N THR A 12 -20.54 9.81 -22.06
CA THR A 12 -20.07 9.17 -23.31
C THR A 12 -18.59 8.76 -23.30
N GLY A 13 -17.86 9.05 -22.22
CA GLY A 13 -16.41 8.86 -22.10
C GLY A 13 -15.81 9.67 -20.95
N LEU A 14 -14.50 9.58 -20.75
CA LEU A 14 -13.83 10.05 -19.53
C LEU A 14 -13.36 11.50 -19.57
N ASN A 15 -13.41 12.17 -20.73
CA ASN A 15 -12.80 13.49 -20.91
C ASN A 15 -13.87 14.58 -20.95
N GLU A 16 -13.94 15.43 -19.92
CA GLU A 16 -14.91 16.54 -19.85
C GLU A 16 -14.81 17.52 -21.03
N ASN A 17 -13.68 17.52 -21.76
CA ASN A 17 -13.48 18.34 -22.94
C ASN A 17 -14.10 17.81 -24.22
N GLN A 18 -14.24 16.49 -24.32
CA GLN A 18 -14.69 15.82 -25.54
C GLN A 18 -16.01 15.07 -25.32
N ASP A 19 -16.31 14.72 -24.08
CA ASP A 19 -17.43 13.89 -23.65
C ASP A 19 -18.57 14.68 -23.06
N SER A 20 -19.72 14.01 -22.98
CA SER A 20 -20.97 14.62 -22.57
C SER A 20 -21.72 13.70 -21.64
N ILE A 21 -22.49 14.29 -20.73
CA ILE A 21 -23.29 13.56 -19.76
C ILE A 21 -24.53 12.97 -20.45
N ILE A 22 -24.85 11.71 -20.13
CA ILE A 22 -25.99 10.94 -20.67
C ILE A 22 -27.01 10.57 -19.60
N GLU A 23 -26.63 10.54 -18.33
CA GLU A 23 -27.53 10.40 -17.18
C GLU A 23 -26.97 11.22 -16.01
N ILE A 24 -27.85 11.84 -15.23
CA ILE A 24 -27.51 12.42 -13.93
C ILE A 24 -28.51 11.90 -12.91
N ALA A 25 -27.98 11.42 -11.79
CA ALA A 25 -28.80 11.11 -10.64
C ALA A 25 -28.25 11.75 -9.36
N ALA A 26 -29.16 12.09 -8.46
CA ALA A 26 -28.83 12.65 -7.16
C ALA A 26 -29.80 12.12 -6.09
N VAL A 27 -29.26 11.76 -4.93
CA VAL A 27 -30.00 11.27 -3.76
C VAL A 27 -29.78 12.24 -2.62
N LYS A 28 -30.83 12.94 -2.18
CA LYS A 28 -30.79 13.86 -1.05
C LYS A 28 -31.11 13.09 0.23
N PHE A 29 -30.26 13.20 1.23
CA PHE A 29 -30.42 12.44 2.47
C PHE A 29 -30.00 13.22 3.72
N ASN A 30 -30.54 12.80 4.87
CA ASN A 30 -30.15 13.25 6.20
C ASN A 30 -29.87 12.04 7.10
N GLY A 31 -28.61 11.80 7.40
CA GLY A 31 -28.18 10.57 8.06
C GLY A 31 -28.55 9.35 7.21
N LYS A 32 -29.31 8.41 7.79
CA LYS A 32 -29.72 7.17 7.07
C LYS A 32 -30.99 7.35 6.23
N ARG A 33 -31.70 8.48 6.34
CA ARG A 33 -32.98 8.71 5.68
C ARG A 33 -32.78 9.40 4.34
N ILE A 34 -33.25 8.79 3.26
CA ILE A 34 -33.39 9.43 1.95
C ILE A 34 -34.62 10.34 2.02
N GLU A 35 -34.45 11.61 1.67
CA GLU A 35 -35.51 12.62 1.65
C GLU A 35 -36.12 12.75 0.26
N ASP A 36 -35.28 12.69 -0.78
CA ASP A 36 -35.69 12.96 -2.16
C ASP A 36 -34.67 12.39 -3.16
N GLU A 37 -35.10 12.15 -4.39
CA GLU A 37 -34.27 11.61 -5.47
C GLU A 37 -34.53 12.36 -6.78
N PHE A 38 -33.46 12.65 -7.50
CA PHE A 38 -33.48 13.25 -8.83
C PHE A 38 -32.81 12.27 -9.79
N ASN A 39 -33.44 11.97 -10.93
CA ASN A 39 -32.82 11.16 -11.97
C ASN A 39 -33.35 11.60 -13.34
N THR A 40 -32.45 11.86 -14.29
CA THR A 40 -32.82 12.14 -15.67
C THR A 40 -31.77 11.64 -16.65
N LEU A 41 -32.24 11.08 -17.77
CA LEU A 41 -31.41 10.93 -18.96
C LEU A 41 -31.17 12.28 -19.61
N LEU A 42 -30.06 12.41 -20.32
CA LEU A 42 -29.68 13.62 -21.02
C LEU A 42 -29.30 13.30 -22.46
N ASN A 43 -29.69 14.20 -23.38
CA ASN A 43 -29.26 14.13 -24.76
C ASN A 43 -27.83 14.71 -24.89
N PRO A 44 -26.81 13.89 -25.19
CA PRO A 44 -25.42 14.35 -25.27
C PRO A 44 -25.14 15.16 -26.55
N GLY A 45 -26.08 15.24 -27.50
CA GLY A 45 -25.90 15.91 -28.78
C GLY A 45 -24.91 15.21 -29.73
N LYS A 46 -24.45 14.01 -29.36
CA LYS A 46 -23.53 13.16 -30.14
C LYS A 46 -23.88 11.68 -29.96
N GLN A 47 -23.29 10.82 -30.78
CA GLN A 47 -23.51 9.38 -30.67
C GLN A 47 -22.84 8.81 -29.41
N ILE A 48 -23.57 8.00 -28.65
CA ILE A 48 -23.03 7.21 -27.53
C ILE A 48 -22.25 6.02 -28.12
N PRO A 49 -20.98 5.81 -27.74
CA PRO A 49 -20.20 4.64 -28.15
C PRO A 49 -20.81 3.32 -27.66
N ASP A 50 -20.66 2.25 -28.45
CA ASP A 50 -21.22 0.93 -28.12
C ASP A 50 -20.70 0.37 -26.79
N PHE A 51 -19.43 0.62 -26.45
CA PHE A 51 -18.86 0.15 -25.18
C PHE A 51 -19.49 0.83 -23.96
N ILE A 52 -19.88 2.11 -24.07
CA ILE A 52 -20.61 2.84 -23.00
C ILE A 52 -22.03 2.28 -22.88
N THR A 53 -22.67 2.00 -24.01
CA THR A 53 -24.00 1.36 -24.03
C THR A 53 -23.94 0.00 -23.34
N GLY A 54 -22.89 -0.79 -23.58
CA GLY A 54 -22.68 -2.08 -22.90
C GLY A 54 -22.41 -1.97 -21.39
N LEU A 55 -21.83 -0.86 -20.93
CA LEU A 55 -21.55 -0.62 -19.51
C LEU A 55 -22.78 -0.13 -18.74
N THR A 56 -23.45 0.88 -19.30
CA THR A 56 -24.53 1.64 -18.63
C THR A 56 -25.94 1.13 -18.98
N GLY A 57 -26.07 0.41 -20.09
CA GLY A 57 -27.35 0.06 -20.68
C GLY A 57 -28.07 1.23 -21.37
N ILE A 58 -27.46 2.41 -21.46
CA ILE A 58 -28.06 3.60 -22.08
C ILE A 58 -27.69 3.66 -23.56
N ASP A 59 -28.70 3.55 -24.42
CA ASP A 59 -28.51 3.63 -25.87
C ASP A 59 -28.93 4.98 -26.48
N ASN A 60 -28.57 5.18 -27.75
CA ASN A 60 -28.86 6.39 -28.51
C ASN A 60 -30.37 6.66 -28.69
N SER A 61 -31.23 5.63 -28.60
CA SER A 61 -32.67 5.78 -28.73
C SER A 61 -33.29 6.35 -27.46
N MET A 62 -32.78 5.95 -26.29
CA MET A 62 -33.22 6.41 -24.97
C MET A 62 -32.98 7.91 -24.76
N VAL A 63 -31.83 8.41 -25.21
CA VAL A 63 -31.42 9.82 -24.98
C VAL A 63 -31.87 10.78 -26.08
N ARG A 64 -32.43 10.29 -27.20
CA ARG A 64 -32.73 11.15 -28.37
C ARG A 64 -33.72 12.27 -28.05
N GLN A 65 -34.72 11.99 -27.22
CA GLN A 65 -35.75 12.96 -26.80
C GLN A 65 -35.53 13.50 -25.38
N ALA A 66 -34.44 13.08 -24.72
CA ALA A 66 -34.10 13.56 -23.39
C ALA A 66 -33.73 15.06 -23.42
N PRO A 67 -33.93 15.79 -22.30
CA PRO A 67 -33.49 17.18 -22.20
C PRO A 67 -31.97 17.29 -22.31
N ARG A 68 -31.46 18.49 -22.59
CA ARG A 68 -30.03 18.79 -22.46
C ARG A 68 -29.74 19.25 -21.03
N LEU A 69 -28.48 19.16 -20.61
CA LEU A 69 -28.03 19.60 -19.29
C LEU A 69 -28.44 21.04 -18.94
N ARG A 70 -28.39 21.96 -19.92
CA ARG A 70 -28.80 23.36 -19.71
C ARG A 70 -30.30 23.51 -19.40
N ASP A 71 -31.12 22.56 -19.87
CA ASP A 71 -32.57 22.61 -19.73
C ASP A 71 -32.98 22.21 -18.30
N ILE A 72 -32.20 21.34 -17.64
CA ILE A 72 -32.41 20.88 -16.26
C ILE A 72 -31.52 21.56 -15.22
N ALA A 73 -30.59 22.43 -15.65
CA ALA A 73 -29.59 23.06 -14.78
C ALA A 73 -30.21 23.76 -13.56
N HIS A 74 -31.32 24.49 -13.76
CA HIS A 74 -32.01 25.20 -12.69
C HIS A 74 -32.66 24.24 -11.68
N GLU A 75 -33.32 23.18 -12.16
CA GLU A 75 -33.95 22.16 -11.31
C GLU A 75 -32.90 21.40 -10.50
N LEU A 76 -31.80 21.00 -11.13
CA LEU A 76 -30.71 20.29 -10.46
C LEU A 76 -30.02 21.18 -9.41
N THR A 77 -29.80 22.46 -9.71
CA THR A 77 -29.23 23.42 -8.73
C THR A 77 -30.19 23.64 -7.57
N ALA A 78 -31.49 23.78 -7.82
CA ALA A 78 -32.49 23.91 -6.77
C ALA A 78 -32.61 22.62 -5.93
N PHE A 79 -32.44 21.44 -6.55
CA PHE A 79 -32.42 20.16 -5.85
C PHE A 79 -31.22 20.09 -4.90
N VAL A 80 -30.01 20.44 -5.34
CA VAL A 80 -28.81 20.38 -4.50
C VAL A 80 -28.82 21.47 -3.42
N GLY A 81 -29.20 22.70 -3.78
CA GLY A 81 -29.12 23.86 -2.89
C GLY A 81 -27.70 24.06 -2.36
N ASP A 82 -27.58 24.37 -1.06
CA ASP A 82 -26.28 24.58 -0.38
C ASP A 82 -25.71 23.28 0.23
N ALA A 83 -26.29 22.12 -0.07
CA ALA A 83 -25.86 20.84 0.52
C ALA A 83 -24.50 20.37 -0.05
N PRO A 84 -23.59 19.81 0.75
CA PRO A 84 -22.39 19.18 0.24
C PRO A 84 -22.73 18.07 -0.77
N ILE A 85 -21.90 17.94 -1.81
CA ILE A 85 -22.03 16.91 -2.84
C ILE A 85 -21.13 15.74 -2.47
N LEU A 86 -21.73 14.57 -2.33
CA LEU A 86 -21.04 13.31 -2.10
C LEU A 86 -20.95 12.52 -3.41
N GLY A 87 -19.79 11.97 -3.71
CA GLY A 87 -19.60 11.05 -4.83
C GLY A 87 -18.62 9.93 -4.50
N HIS A 88 -18.39 9.07 -5.49
CA HIS A 88 -17.33 8.07 -5.44
C HIS A 88 -16.30 8.40 -6.51
N ASN A 89 -15.11 8.86 -6.12
CA ASN A 89 -14.21 9.56 -7.04
C ASN A 89 -14.87 10.83 -7.63
N VAL A 90 -15.50 11.64 -6.75
CA VAL A 90 -16.36 12.79 -7.08
C VAL A 90 -15.67 13.84 -7.96
N SER A 91 -14.34 13.86 -7.94
CA SER A 91 -13.54 14.72 -8.82
C SER A 91 -13.83 14.50 -10.30
N PHE A 92 -14.29 13.31 -10.69
CA PHE A 92 -14.71 12.98 -12.05
C PHE A 92 -16.01 13.72 -12.40
N ASP A 93 -17.08 13.45 -11.66
CA ASP A 93 -18.43 13.99 -11.90
C ASP A 93 -18.43 15.52 -11.84
N ILE A 94 -17.77 16.07 -10.82
CA ILE A 94 -17.79 17.51 -10.56
C ILE A 94 -17.06 18.30 -11.66
N LYS A 95 -16.09 17.72 -12.36
CA LYS A 95 -15.42 18.38 -13.50
C LYS A 95 -16.38 18.62 -14.66
N PHE A 96 -17.20 17.61 -15.00
CA PHE A 96 -18.23 17.75 -16.03
C PHE A 96 -19.26 18.81 -15.65
N LEU A 97 -19.70 18.83 -14.39
CA LEU A 97 -20.69 19.79 -13.88
C LEU A 97 -20.14 21.22 -13.79
N ARG A 98 -18.92 21.40 -13.28
CA ARG A 98 -18.24 22.70 -13.21
C ARG A 98 -17.99 23.28 -14.58
N LYS A 99 -17.62 22.46 -15.56
CA LYS A 99 -17.51 22.90 -16.95
C LYS A 99 -18.84 23.41 -17.51
N ALA A 100 -19.95 22.83 -17.07
CA ALA A 100 -21.29 23.30 -17.42
C ALA A 100 -21.76 24.52 -16.60
N GLY A 101 -20.90 25.09 -15.74
CA GLY A 101 -21.22 26.23 -14.88
C GLY A 101 -22.00 25.88 -13.61
N LEU A 102 -21.98 24.61 -13.19
CA LEU A 102 -22.68 24.13 -12.00
C LEU A 102 -21.70 23.81 -10.85
N PHE A 103 -22.11 24.06 -9.61
CA PHE A 103 -21.42 23.61 -8.39
C PHE A 103 -19.93 24.00 -8.27
N GLU A 104 -19.60 25.22 -8.68
CA GLU A 104 -18.21 25.73 -8.67
C GLU A 104 -17.61 25.79 -7.26
N TYR A 105 -18.42 26.17 -6.27
CA TYR A 105 -17.98 26.38 -4.88
C TYR A 105 -18.54 25.35 -3.90
N GLN A 106 -19.21 24.31 -4.40
CA GLN A 106 -19.85 23.33 -3.53
C GLN A 106 -18.79 22.47 -2.84
N GLN A 107 -18.94 22.28 -1.53
CA GLN A 107 -18.12 21.32 -0.80
C GLN A 107 -18.33 19.92 -1.38
N THR A 108 -17.24 19.29 -1.78
CA THR A 108 -17.24 17.91 -2.27
C THR A 108 -16.78 16.95 -1.18
N LEU A 109 -17.40 15.78 -1.15
CA LEU A 109 -17.08 14.66 -0.27
C LEU A 109 -16.86 13.42 -1.13
N ASP A 110 -15.81 12.67 -0.84
CA ASP A 110 -15.44 11.52 -1.66
C ASP A 110 -15.37 10.24 -0.80
N THR A 111 -16.23 9.28 -1.13
CA THR A 111 -16.24 7.97 -0.45
C THR A 111 -14.99 7.14 -0.75
N TYR A 112 -14.38 7.31 -1.93
CA TYR A 112 -13.11 6.65 -2.27
C TYR A 112 -12.00 7.13 -1.33
N GLU A 113 -11.89 8.44 -1.14
CA GLU A 113 -10.91 9.07 -0.25
C GLU A 113 -11.08 8.60 1.20
N LEU A 114 -12.31 8.65 1.71
CA LEU A 114 -12.65 8.21 3.06
C LEU A 114 -12.35 6.72 3.25
N ALA A 115 -12.78 5.88 2.31
CA ALA A 115 -12.50 4.44 2.36
C ALA A 115 -11.01 4.15 2.32
N SER A 116 -10.24 4.90 1.53
CA SER A 116 -8.79 4.71 1.43
C SER A 116 -8.05 4.91 2.76
N VAL A 117 -8.59 5.72 3.67
CA VAL A 117 -8.06 6.00 5.00
C VAL A 117 -8.65 5.09 6.06
N LEU A 118 -9.98 4.91 6.07
CA LEU A 118 -10.71 4.16 7.11
C LEU A 118 -10.61 2.65 6.93
N MET A 119 -10.36 2.17 5.71
CA MET A 119 -10.20 0.76 5.38
C MET A 119 -8.86 0.51 4.69
N PRO A 120 -7.73 0.84 5.33
CA PRO A 120 -6.40 0.94 4.69
C PRO A 120 -5.90 -0.39 4.09
N THR A 121 -6.44 -1.52 4.57
CA THR A 121 -6.09 -2.89 4.16
C THR A 121 -7.04 -3.46 3.10
N ALA A 122 -8.06 -2.72 2.67
CA ALA A 122 -9.00 -3.17 1.65
C ALA A 122 -8.27 -3.39 0.32
N THR A 123 -8.61 -4.47 -0.40
CA THR A 123 -7.88 -4.85 -1.64
C THR A 123 -8.15 -3.91 -2.81
N ARG A 124 -9.37 -3.37 -2.90
CA ARG A 124 -9.81 -2.44 -3.95
C ARG A 124 -10.85 -1.49 -3.36
N TYR A 125 -10.87 -0.27 -3.87
CA TYR A 125 -11.77 0.78 -3.41
C TYR A 125 -12.83 1.19 -4.44
N ASN A 126 -12.91 0.55 -5.62
CA ASN A 126 -14.01 0.84 -6.55
C ASN A 126 -15.37 0.52 -5.89
N LEU A 127 -16.42 1.25 -6.29
CA LEU A 127 -17.72 1.24 -5.63
C LEU A 127 -18.29 -0.16 -5.42
N GLY A 128 -18.20 -1.04 -6.41
CA GLY A 128 -18.65 -2.43 -6.30
C GLY A 128 -17.84 -3.24 -5.28
N ALA A 129 -16.51 -3.19 -5.31
CA ALA A 129 -15.67 -3.87 -4.34
C ALA A 129 -15.88 -3.34 -2.91
N LEU A 130 -15.97 -2.02 -2.78
CA LEU A 130 -16.22 -1.34 -1.51
C LEU A 130 -17.61 -1.70 -0.95
N GLY A 131 -18.65 -1.65 -1.78
CA GLY A 131 -20.01 -2.04 -1.40
C GLY A 131 -20.07 -3.48 -0.90
N LYS A 132 -19.42 -4.43 -1.60
CA LYS A 132 -19.33 -5.82 -1.16
C LYS A 132 -18.62 -5.96 0.20
N GLN A 133 -17.50 -5.26 0.42
CA GLN A 133 -16.78 -5.29 1.69
C GLN A 133 -17.59 -4.67 2.84
N LEU A 134 -18.39 -3.64 2.56
CA LEU A 134 -19.26 -2.98 3.52
C LEU A 134 -20.62 -3.70 3.72
N GLY A 135 -20.85 -4.82 3.03
CA GLY A 135 -22.11 -5.57 3.09
C GLY A 135 -23.31 -4.84 2.49
N ILE A 136 -23.08 -3.99 1.48
CA ILE A 136 -24.10 -3.22 0.77
C ILE A 136 -24.59 -4.03 -0.43
N PRO A 137 -25.91 -4.25 -0.59
CA PRO A 137 -26.47 -4.88 -1.78
C PRO A 137 -26.12 -4.07 -3.03
N LEU A 138 -25.54 -4.73 -4.03
CA LEU A 138 -25.17 -4.11 -5.29
C LEU A 138 -26.21 -4.41 -6.37
N PRO A 139 -26.66 -3.40 -7.14
CA PRO A 139 -27.50 -3.60 -8.31
C PRO A 139 -26.72 -4.27 -9.44
N ALA A 140 -27.43 -4.85 -10.41
CA ALA A 140 -26.84 -5.60 -11.52
C ALA A 140 -26.35 -4.70 -12.68
N THR A 141 -26.78 -3.44 -12.73
CA THR A 141 -26.49 -2.48 -13.80
C THR A 141 -25.82 -1.22 -13.25
N HIS A 142 -24.85 -0.66 -14.00
CA HIS A 142 -24.26 0.65 -13.72
C HIS A 142 -25.21 1.75 -14.19
N ARG A 143 -26.07 2.20 -13.28
CA ARG A 143 -26.99 3.32 -13.52
C ARG A 143 -26.71 4.37 -12.47
N ALA A 144 -26.74 5.64 -12.87
CA ALA A 144 -26.32 6.72 -11.98
C ALA A 144 -27.09 6.74 -10.65
N LEU A 145 -28.41 6.48 -10.67
CA LEU A 145 -29.22 6.50 -9.44
C LEU A 145 -28.86 5.38 -8.47
N ASP A 146 -28.56 4.21 -9.03
CA ASP A 146 -28.18 3.02 -8.27
C ASP A 146 -26.80 3.22 -7.63
N ASP A 147 -25.84 3.77 -8.37
CA ASP A 147 -24.50 4.09 -7.87
C ASP A 147 -24.53 5.26 -6.86
N ALA A 148 -25.39 6.26 -7.04
CA ALA A 148 -25.62 7.32 -6.04
C ALA A 148 -26.19 6.76 -4.73
N ARG A 149 -27.12 5.79 -4.78
CA ARG A 149 -27.63 5.11 -3.58
C ARG A 149 -26.57 4.27 -2.89
N VAL A 150 -25.77 3.51 -3.64
CA VAL A 150 -24.68 2.70 -3.10
C VAL A 150 -23.61 3.61 -2.46
N THR A 151 -23.30 4.73 -3.09
CA THR A 151 -22.36 5.75 -2.58
C THR A 151 -22.86 6.34 -1.26
N GLN A 152 -24.14 6.71 -1.17
CA GLN A 152 -24.75 7.15 0.08
C GLN A 152 -24.64 6.08 1.18
N ALA A 153 -24.99 4.83 0.88
CA ALA A 153 -24.91 3.74 1.83
C ALA A 153 -23.46 3.49 2.30
N ALA A 154 -22.50 3.56 1.38
CA ALA A 154 -21.08 3.43 1.66
C ALA A 154 -20.59 4.54 2.59
N TYR A 155 -20.96 5.80 2.30
CA TYR A 155 -20.65 6.94 3.16
C TYR A 155 -21.15 6.74 4.59
N ILE A 156 -22.40 6.30 4.76
CA ILE A 156 -22.96 6.04 6.09
C ILE A 156 -22.18 4.95 6.84
N ARG A 157 -21.79 3.87 6.16
CA ARG A 157 -20.97 2.81 6.78
C ARG A 157 -19.57 3.31 7.15
N LEU A 158 -18.95 4.12 6.30
CA LEU A 158 -17.65 4.74 6.56
C LEU A 158 -17.74 5.71 7.76
N LEU A 159 -18.82 6.48 7.89
CA LEU A 159 -19.05 7.31 9.08
C LEU A 159 -19.18 6.47 10.36
N ASP A 160 -19.84 5.31 10.28
CA ASP A 160 -19.95 4.40 11.42
C ASP A 160 -18.55 3.89 11.83
N ILE A 161 -17.69 3.50 10.87
CA ILE A 161 -16.28 3.11 11.13
C ILE A 161 -15.48 4.30 11.71
N ALA A 162 -15.63 5.50 11.16
CA ALA A 162 -14.92 6.69 11.65
C ALA A 162 -15.27 7.04 13.10
N ARG A 163 -16.52 6.81 13.51
CA ARG A 163 -16.97 7.03 14.90
C ARG A 163 -16.41 6.02 15.89
N GLU A 164 -15.98 4.85 15.42
CA GLU A 164 -15.33 3.82 16.24
C GLU A 164 -13.84 4.11 16.48
N LEU A 165 -13.26 5.08 15.77
CA LEU A 165 -11.88 5.49 15.99
C LEU A 165 -11.70 6.11 17.39
N PRO A 166 -10.59 5.82 18.09
CA PRO A 166 -10.23 6.48 19.33
C PRO A 166 -10.20 8.00 19.20
N LEU A 167 -10.61 8.71 20.25
CA LEU A 167 -10.73 10.16 20.25
C LEU A 167 -9.39 10.87 19.97
N ASP A 168 -8.29 10.35 20.51
CA ASP A 168 -6.93 10.85 20.28
C ASP A 168 -6.50 10.70 18.82
N ILE A 169 -6.85 9.59 18.17
CA ILE A 169 -6.58 9.36 16.76
C ILE A 169 -7.41 10.32 15.88
N LEU A 170 -8.70 10.50 16.18
CA LEU A 170 -9.54 11.47 15.48
C LEU A 170 -9.01 12.89 15.62
N GLN A 171 -8.58 13.28 16.83
CA GLN A 171 -7.96 14.58 17.09
C GLN A 171 -6.66 14.75 16.29
N GLU A 172 -5.77 13.76 16.31
CA GLU A 172 -4.51 13.80 15.55
C GLU A 172 -4.77 13.98 14.05
N ILE A 173 -5.71 13.24 13.45
CA ILE A 173 -6.04 13.34 12.03
C ILE A 173 -6.59 14.73 11.68
N VAL A 174 -7.50 15.28 12.49
CA VAL A 174 -8.08 16.62 12.28
C VAL A 174 -7.01 17.71 12.42
N GLU A 175 -6.18 17.64 13.47
CA GLU A 175 -5.12 18.63 13.71
C GLU A 175 -4.09 18.67 12.57
N LEU A 176 -3.68 17.51 12.07
CA LEU A 176 -2.77 17.40 10.93
C LEU A 176 -3.42 17.86 9.62
N GLY A 177 -4.72 17.65 9.47
CA GLY A 177 -5.50 18.03 8.30
C GLY A 177 -5.77 19.53 8.17
N ASN A 178 -5.87 20.27 9.28
CA ASN A 178 -6.25 21.70 9.30
C ASN A 178 -5.40 22.63 8.42
N PHE A 179 -4.17 22.25 8.13
CA PHE A 179 -3.23 23.07 7.35
C PHE A 179 -3.15 22.68 5.87
N VAL A 180 -4.01 21.75 5.44
CA VAL A 180 -4.01 21.17 4.10
C VAL A 180 -5.43 21.15 3.56
N ASP A 181 -5.59 21.57 2.30
CA ASP A 181 -6.86 21.43 1.59
C ASP A 181 -7.10 19.95 1.24
N TRP A 182 -7.73 19.23 2.16
CA TRP A 182 -7.97 17.80 2.07
C TRP A 182 -9.46 17.51 2.19
N ASP A 183 -10.08 17.02 1.10
CA ASP A 183 -11.53 16.82 0.96
C ASP A 183 -12.18 16.03 2.10
N SER A 184 -11.46 15.04 2.65
CA SER A 184 -11.99 14.22 3.76
C SER A 184 -11.87 14.89 5.13
N GLY A 185 -11.09 15.96 5.28
CA GLY A 185 -10.87 16.66 6.55
C GLY A 185 -12.17 17.12 7.19
N TRP A 186 -13.08 17.69 6.39
CA TRP A 186 -14.40 18.11 6.85
C TRP A 186 -15.19 16.96 7.52
N VAL A 187 -15.11 15.75 6.97
CA VAL A 187 -15.82 14.58 7.52
C VAL A 187 -15.25 14.19 8.89
N PHE A 188 -13.93 14.15 9.02
CA PHE A 188 -13.27 13.85 10.29
C PHE A 188 -13.58 14.92 11.35
N GLU A 189 -13.64 16.20 10.98
CA GLU A 189 -14.08 17.27 11.87
C GLU A 189 -15.52 17.08 12.36
N GLN A 190 -16.45 16.76 11.46
CA GLN A 190 -17.84 16.49 11.83
C GLN A 190 -17.95 15.28 12.76
N VAL A 191 -17.24 14.19 12.47
CA VAL A 191 -17.20 12.99 13.30
C VAL A 191 -16.62 13.30 14.68
N LEU A 192 -15.50 14.02 14.76
CA LEU A 192 -14.89 14.43 16.03
C LEU A 192 -15.87 15.24 16.87
N HIS A 193 -16.55 16.22 16.25
CA HIS A 193 -17.55 17.05 16.93
C HIS A 193 -18.76 16.24 17.42
N ASP A 194 -19.25 15.28 16.62
CA ASP A 194 -20.33 14.37 17.01
C ASP A 194 -19.90 13.47 18.19
N VAL A 195 -18.71 12.87 18.13
CA VAL A 195 -18.15 12.02 19.19
C VAL A 195 -17.94 12.81 20.48
N VAL A 196 -17.40 14.03 20.42
CA VAL A 196 -17.23 14.90 21.59
C VAL A 196 -18.59 15.27 22.19
N LYS A 197 -19.59 15.64 21.37
CA LYS A 197 -20.94 15.95 21.85
C LYS A 197 -21.63 14.76 22.53
N GLN A 198 -21.44 13.55 22.01
CA GLN A 198 -21.98 12.33 22.58
C GLN A 198 -21.22 11.88 23.84
N GLY A 199 -19.89 12.00 23.83
CA GLY A 199 -18.99 11.66 24.94
C GLY A 199 -19.14 12.57 26.17
N ILE A 200 -19.50 13.85 25.99
CA ILE A 200 -19.85 14.75 27.11
C ILE A 200 -21.06 14.23 27.91
N LYS A 201 -21.93 13.38 27.32
CA LYS A 201 -23.05 12.73 28.03
C LYS A 201 -22.67 11.44 28.77
N GLN A 202 -21.53 10.80 28.45
CA GLN A 202 -21.05 9.57 29.10
C GLN A 202 -19.76 9.83 29.89
N LYS A 203 -19.93 10.37 31.10
CA LYS A 203 -19.02 10.39 32.27
C LYS A 203 -17.52 10.73 32.08
N LYS A 204 -17.13 11.72 32.90
CA LYS A 204 -15.87 11.81 33.65
C LYS A 204 -15.36 10.43 34.10
N THR A 205 -14.42 9.84 33.38
CA THR A 205 -13.52 8.79 33.90
C THR A 205 -12.21 8.81 33.12
N SER A 206 -11.13 9.08 33.86
CA SER A 206 -9.69 8.87 33.56
C SER A 206 -9.19 9.17 32.14
N ARG A 207 -8.52 10.32 32.00
CA ARG A 207 -7.41 10.51 31.05
C ARG A 207 -6.32 9.49 31.36
N ALA A 208 -6.37 8.31 30.75
CA ALA A 208 -5.16 7.54 30.49
C ALA A 208 -4.60 8.09 29.17
N SER A 209 -3.42 8.71 29.21
CA SER A 209 -2.73 9.10 27.98
C SER A 209 -2.40 7.84 27.19
N SER A 210 -3.12 7.60 26.10
CA SER A 210 -2.89 6.53 25.14
C SER A 210 -1.69 6.80 24.23
N SER A 211 -0.69 7.54 24.72
CA SER A 211 0.67 7.54 24.19
C SER A 211 1.39 6.21 24.51
N LYS A 212 0.71 5.08 24.41
CA LYS A 212 1.35 3.78 24.27
C LYS A 212 1.89 3.73 22.86
N ARG A 213 3.21 3.72 22.73
CA ARG A 213 3.90 3.68 21.44
C ARG A 213 3.35 2.49 20.66
N MET A 214 2.64 2.74 19.56
CA MET A 214 1.97 1.74 18.70
C MET A 214 2.93 0.75 17.98
N LEU A 215 4.17 0.65 18.44
CA LEU A 215 5.08 -0.46 18.19
C LEU A 215 5.69 -0.89 19.53
N ASP A 216 4.84 -1.31 20.47
CA ASP A 216 5.33 -1.93 21.70
C ASP A 216 6.20 -3.15 21.33
N SER A 217 7.29 -3.32 22.06
CA SER A 217 8.31 -4.34 21.84
C SER A 217 7.66 -5.72 21.91
N ALA A 218 7.40 -6.34 20.76
CA ALA A 218 7.04 -7.75 20.71
C ALA A 218 8.13 -8.54 21.46
N THR A 219 7.68 -9.43 22.32
CA THR A 219 8.47 -10.37 23.14
C THR A 219 9.67 -10.89 22.33
N GLN A 220 10.87 -10.61 22.83
CA GLN A 220 12.08 -11.21 22.30
C GLN A 220 11.98 -12.71 22.53
N ASN A 221 11.79 -13.48 21.46
CA ASN A 221 12.05 -14.91 21.52
C ASN A 221 13.54 -15.08 21.84
N ASP A 222 13.88 -15.63 23.00
CA ASP A 222 15.24 -15.80 23.51
C ASP A 222 16.08 -16.82 22.73
N SER A 223 15.54 -17.41 21.66
CA SER A 223 16.27 -18.38 20.86
C SER A 223 17.53 -17.75 20.24
N PRO A 224 18.69 -18.44 20.33
CA PRO A 224 19.93 -17.93 19.77
C PRO A 224 19.86 -17.83 18.24
N PRO A 225 20.66 -16.93 17.63
CA PRO A 225 20.86 -16.90 16.20
C PRO A 225 21.36 -18.25 15.69
N ILE A 226 20.93 -18.62 14.49
CA ILE A 226 21.42 -19.82 13.82
C ILE A 226 22.85 -19.57 13.35
N GLN A 227 23.72 -20.52 13.67
CA GLN A 227 25.13 -20.52 13.29
C GLN A 227 25.36 -21.49 12.15
N LYS A 228 26.45 -21.29 11.43
CA LYS A 228 26.92 -22.22 10.42
C LYS A 228 27.38 -23.53 11.06
N THR A 229 26.98 -24.64 10.47
CA THR A 229 27.39 -25.99 10.86
C THR A 229 28.45 -26.48 9.88
N GLU A 230 29.67 -26.76 10.34
CA GLU A 230 30.79 -27.17 9.47
C GLU A 230 30.61 -28.59 8.90
N GLU A 231 30.06 -29.51 9.70
CA GLU A 231 29.82 -30.90 9.32
C GLU A 231 28.33 -31.25 9.48
N PRO A 232 27.50 -31.03 8.44
CA PRO A 232 26.08 -31.38 8.48
C PRO A 232 25.90 -32.91 8.41
N THR A 233 24.97 -33.42 9.20
CA THR A 233 24.50 -34.80 9.12
C THR A 233 23.55 -34.93 7.92
N PRO A 234 23.79 -35.89 7.00
CA PRO A 234 22.95 -36.08 5.82
C PRO A 234 21.55 -36.58 6.21
N LEU A 235 20.56 -36.26 5.39
CA LEU A 235 19.23 -36.86 5.46
C LEU A 235 19.23 -38.22 4.76
N ASN A 236 18.41 -39.15 5.25
CA ASN A 236 18.08 -40.38 4.53
C ASN A 236 16.93 -40.08 3.54
N PRO A 237 17.17 -40.09 2.21
CA PRO A 237 16.14 -39.70 1.24
C PRO A 237 14.89 -40.58 1.27
N GLU A 238 15.02 -41.86 1.63
CA GLU A 238 13.89 -42.79 1.73
C GLU A 238 13.02 -42.50 2.96
N GLU A 239 13.64 -42.15 4.10
CA GLU A 239 12.89 -41.73 5.29
C GLU A 239 12.13 -40.43 5.01
N VAL A 240 12.76 -39.46 4.35
CA VAL A 240 12.09 -38.20 4.01
C VAL A 240 10.98 -38.44 2.97
N ALA A 241 11.18 -39.35 2.02
CA ALA A 241 10.16 -39.69 1.03
C ALA A 241 8.91 -40.32 1.67
N SER A 242 9.08 -41.14 2.71
CA SER A 242 7.97 -41.79 3.43
C SER A 242 6.92 -40.81 3.99
N ILE A 243 7.29 -39.54 4.17
CA ILE A 243 6.40 -38.47 4.62
C ILE A 243 5.31 -38.17 3.57
N LEU A 244 5.67 -38.19 2.29
CA LEU A 244 4.79 -37.89 1.15
C LEU A 244 4.24 -39.15 0.48
N GLU A 245 4.73 -40.34 0.84
CA GLU A 245 4.20 -41.61 0.34
C GLU A 245 2.80 -41.94 0.89
N TYR A 246 2.15 -42.94 0.28
CA TYR A 246 0.82 -43.38 0.69
C TYR A 246 0.80 -43.84 2.15
N GLY A 247 -0.05 -43.22 2.98
CA GLY A 247 -0.14 -43.49 4.42
C GLY A 247 0.85 -42.69 5.28
N GLY A 248 1.72 -41.88 4.66
CA GLY A 248 2.65 -40.96 5.33
C GLY A 248 1.95 -39.82 6.07
N GLN A 249 2.70 -39.05 6.86
CA GLN A 249 2.17 -37.99 7.73
C GLN A 249 1.31 -36.96 6.98
N PHE A 250 1.67 -36.63 5.73
CA PHE A 250 0.90 -35.69 4.91
C PHE A 250 -0.46 -36.25 4.49
N SER A 251 -0.53 -37.55 4.18
CA SER A 251 -1.79 -38.21 3.84
C SER A 251 -2.76 -38.30 5.02
N GLN A 252 -2.25 -38.26 6.25
CA GLN A 252 -3.05 -38.27 7.48
C GLN A 252 -3.54 -36.87 7.86
N TYR A 253 -2.74 -35.84 7.55
CA TYR A 253 -3.07 -34.45 7.88
C TYR A 253 -4.03 -33.81 6.86
N PHE A 254 -3.84 -34.07 5.57
CA PHE A 254 -4.67 -33.48 4.52
C PHE A 254 -5.78 -34.45 4.08
N GLU A 255 -7.05 -34.07 4.29
CA GLU A 255 -8.22 -34.89 3.90
C GLU A 255 -8.27 -35.21 2.40
N ALA A 256 -7.73 -34.34 1.55
CA ALA A 256 -7.69 -34.49 0.09
C ALA A 256 -6.25 -34.60 -0.45
N TYR A 257 -5.36 -35.29 0.27
CA TYR A 257 -4.01 -35.53 -0.21
C TYR A 257 -4.01 -36.46 -1.44
N GLU A 258 -3.35 -36.03 -2.51
CA GLU A 258 -3.10 -36.85 -3.69
C GLU A 258 -1.60 -37.12 -3.80
N HIS A 259 -1.24 -38.40 -3.72
CA HIS A 259 0.13 -38.85 -3.90
C HIS A 259 0.58 -38.64 -5.36
N ARG A 260 1.75 -38.04 -5.56
CA ARG A 260 2.35 -37.80 -6.87
C ARG A 260 3.79 -38.27 -6.90
N ALA A 261 4.12 -39.22 -7.78
CA ALA A 261 5.46 -39.81 -7.86
C ALA A 261 6.56 -38.77 -8.17
N GLU A 262 6.25 -37.81 -9.05
CA GLU A 262 7.14 -36.70 -9.42
C GLU A 262 7.49 -35.81 -8.21
N GLN A 263 6.55 -35.65 -7.27
CA GLN A 263 6.76 -34.90 -6.03
C GLN A 263 7.78 -35.60 -5.13
N VAL A 264 7.68 -36.93 -5.03
CA VAL A 264 8.59 -37.77 -4.24
C VAL A 264 9.98 -37.81 -4.88
N GLU A 265 10.06 -37.93 -6.20
CA GLU A 265 11.32 -37.89 -6.95
C GLU A 265 12.06 -36.57 -6.74
N MET A 266 11.36 -35.44 -6.88
CA MET A 266 11.91 -34.11 -6.59
C MET A 266 12.38 -34.01 -5.14
N LEU A 267 11.60 -34.50 -4.17
CA LEU A 267 11.97 -34.50 -2.76
C LEU A 267 13.27 -35.29 -2.52
N LYS A 268 13.40 -36.50 -3.08
CA LYS A 268 14.62 -37.31 -2.96
C LYS A 268 15.84 -36.60 -3.57
N ALA A 269 15.67 -35.97 -4.72
CA ALA A 269 16.72 -35.19 -5.37
C ALA A 269 17.16 -34.00 -4.51
N VAL A 270 16.21 -33.25 -3.94
CA VAL A 270 16.48 -32.11 -3.05
C VAL A 270 17.18 -32.57 -1.76
N SER A 271 16.70 -33.66 -1.14
CA SER A 271 17.34 -34.28 0.05
C SER A 271 18.81 -34.62 -0.21
N ASN A 272 19.11 -35.23 -1.35
CA ASN A 272 20.48 -35.58 -1.74
C ASN A 272 21.36 -34.34 -1.94
N ALA A 273 20.84 -33.32 -2.63
CA ALA A 273 21.59 -32.08 -2.89
C ALA A 273 21.89 -31.30 -1.61
N LEU A 274 20.94 -31.22 -0.67
CA LEU A 274 21.16 -30.60 0.64
C LEU A 274 22.19 -31.38 1.48
N SER A 275 22.11 -32.71 1.45
CA SER A 275 22.94 -33.60 2.29
C SER A 275 24.39 -33.70 1.84
N HIS A 276 24.62 -33.81 0.53
CA HIS A 276 25.95 -34.07 -0.04
C HIS A 276 26.58 -32.86 -0.74
N GLY A 277 25.82 -31.76 -0.84
CA GLY A 277 26.20 -30.58 -1.61
C GLY A 277 26.03 -30.79 -3.12
N GLY A 278 25.96 -29.68 -3.85
CA GLY A 278 25.85 -29.67 -5.31
C GLY A 278 24.77 -28.70 -5.81
N HIS A 279 24.75 -28.47 -7.12
CA HIS A 279 23.71 -27.68 -7.78
C HIS A 279 22.71 -28.63 -8.42
N LEU A 280 21.44 -28.48 -8.07
CA LEU A 280 20.32 -29.23 -8.62
C LEU A 280 19.40 -28.27 -9.40
N MET A 281 19.09 -28.63 -10.63
CA MET A 281 18.08 -27.95 -11.43
C MET A 281 16.93 -28.92 -11.68
N VAL A 282 15.72 -28.54 -11.27
CA VAL A 282 14.50 -29.34 -11.43
C VAL A 282 13.51 -28.55 -12.26
N GLU A 283 13.05 -29.15 -13.37
CA GLU A 283 11.86 -28.68 -14.08
C GLU A 283 10.66 -29.48 -13.57
N ALA A 284 9.69 -28.79 -12.97
CA ALA A 284 8.49 -29.43 -12.44
C ALA A 284 7.24 -28.70 -12.92
N GLY A 285 6.26 -29.47 -13.40
CA GLY A 285 4.99 -28.97 -13.90
C GLY A 285 4.21 -28.16 -12.85
N THR A 286 3.18 -27.44 -13.29
CA THR A 286 2.22 -26.82 -12.37
C THR A 286 1.37 -27.90 -11.70
N GLY A 287 1.00 -27.69 -10.43
CA GLY A 287 0.14 -28.65 -9.70
C GLY A 287 0.84 -29.89 -9.13
N VAL A 288 2.14 -30.09 -9.39
CA VAL A 288 2.94 -31.24 -8.88
C VAL A 288 3.16 -31.20 -7.37
N GLY A 289 2.84 -30.09 -6.69
CA GLY A 289 3.10 -29.92 -5.25
C GLY A 289 4.55 -29.52 -4.94
N LYS A 290 5.15 -28.71 -5.83
CA LYS A 290 6.55 -28.25 -5.79
C LYS A 290 6.97 -27.68 -4.42
N SER A 291 6.12 -26.85 -3.82
CA SER A 291 6.40 -26.22 -2.53
C SER A 291 6.81 -27.25 -1.47
N PHE A 292 5.98 -28.28 -1.25
CA PHE A 292 6.29 -29.29 -0.24
C PHE A 292 7.47 -30.19 -0.61
N ALA A 293 7.68 -30.46 -1.90
CA ALA A 293 8.80 -31.28 -2.36
C ALA A 293 10.15 -30.67 -2.00
N TYR A 294 10.28 -29.34 -1.99
CA TYR A 294 11.51 -28.67 -1.53
C TYR A 294 11.46 -28.23 -0.06
N LEU A 295 10.28 -27.86 0.48
CA LEU A 295 10.16 -27.38 1.86
C LEU A 295 10.36 -28.48 2.89
N VAL A 296 9.83 -29.69 2.68
CA VAL A 296 9.95 -30.82 3.61
C VAL A 296 11.42 -31.18 3.86
N PRO A 297 12.22 -31.51 2.82
CA PRO A 297 13.64 -31.81 3.03
C PRO A 297 14.42 -30.61 3.56
N ALA A 298 14.09 -29.38 3.12
CA ALA A 298 14.74 -28.17 3.64
C ALA A 298 14.50 -27.97 5.13
N ALA A 299 13.26 -28.13 5.60
CA ALA A 299 12.89 -27.94 7.01
C ALA A 299 13.55 -28.99 7.90
N LEU A 300 13.51 -30.27 7.50
CA LEU A 300 14.13 -31.36 8.25
C LEU A 300 15.65 -31.20 8.31
N PHE A 301 16.29 -30.90 7.18
CA PHE A 301 17.72 -30.65 7.13
C PHE A 301 18.12 -29.47 8.00
N ALA A 302 17.37 -28.35 7.92
CA ALA A 302 17.65 -27.14 8.66
C ALA A 302 17.50 -27.33 10.18
N VAL A 303 16.48 -28.06 10.63
CA VAL A 303 16.27 -28.35 12.07
C VAL A 303 17.28 -29.37 12.57
N GLN A 304 17.51 -30.48 11.85
CA GLN A 304 18.46 -31.53 12.23
C GLN A 304 19.87 -30.99 12.42
N ASN A 305 20.29 -30.10 11.52
CA ASN A 305 21.65 -29.55 11.53
C ASN A 305 21.74 -28.17 12.18
N ASN A 306 20.64 -27.65 12.73
CA ASN A 306 20.51 -26.27 13.23
C ASN A 306 21.17 -25.25 12.29
N THR A 307 20.86 -25.36 10.99
CA THR A 307 21.42 -24.52 9.92
C THR A 307 20.30 -23.74 9.22
N ARG A 308 20.68 -22.82 8.34
CA ARG A 308 19.76 -21.97 7.58
C ARG A 308 19.66 -22.44 6.13
N VAL A 309 18.43 -22.58 5.65
CA VAL A 309 18.10 -22.72 4.23
C VAL A 309 17.35 -21.48 3.78
N VAL A 310 17.88 -20.80 2.76
CA VAL A 310 17.23 -19.64 2.14
C VAL A 310 16.34 -20.11 1.00
N VAL A 311 15.09 -19.68 0.98
CA VAL A 311 14.14 -19.92 -0.10
C VAL A 311 13.87 -18.59 -0.81
N SER A 312 14.26 -18.48 -2.06
CA SER A 312 14.04 -17.30 -2.88
C SER A 312 12.88 -17.53 -3.83
N THR A 313 11.90 -16.63 -3.84
CA THR A 313 10.74 -16.71 -4.75
C THR A 313 10.59 -15.44 -5.57
N ASN A 314 9.90 -15.54 -6.70
CA ASN A 314 9.72 -14.39 -7.58
C ASN A 314 8.73 -13.36 -7.01
N THR A 315 7.55 -13.81 -6.57
CA THR A 315 6.44 -12.90 -6.22
C THR A 315 6.18 -12.86 -4.73
N ILE A 316 5.71 -11.70 -4.25
CA ILE A 316 5.24 -11.51 -2.87
C ILE A 316 4.11 -12.49 -2.54
N ASN A 317 3.19 -12.75 -3.47
CA ASN A 317 2.07 -13.67 -3.25
C ASN A 317 2.55 -15.09 -2.95
N LEU A 318 3.61 -15.55 -3.64
CA LEU A 318 4.23 -16.85 -3.35
C LEU A 318 4.89 -16.86 -1.97
N GLN A 319 5.57 -15.77 -1.57
CA GLN A 319 6.12 -15.68 -0.20
C GLN A 319 5.04 -15.75 0.86
N ASP A 320 3.95 -15.02 0.66
CA ASP A 320 2.80 -15.00 1.55
C ASP A 320 2.14 -16.38 1.62
N GLN A 321 2.04 -17.10 0.49
CA GLN A 321 1.56 -18.48 0.46
C GLN A 321 2.46 -19.40 1.28
N LEU A 322 3.79 -19.32 1.10
CA LEU A 322 4.74 -20.15 1.86
C LEU A 322 4.62 -19.90 3.37
N ILE A 323 4.60 -18.64 3.81
CA ILE A 323 4.65 -18.31 5.24
C ILE A 323 3.29 -18.43 5.94
N LYS A 324 2.17 -18.13 5.26
CA LYS A 324 0.82 -18.14 5.87
C LYS A 324 0.13 -19.49 5.75
N LYS A 325 0.58 -20.37 4.85
CA LYS A 325 -0.06 -21.65 4.57
C LYS A 325 0.94 -22.82 4.55
N ASP A 326 1.82 -22.89 3.55
CA ASP A 326 2.59 -24.11 3.28
C ASP A 326 3.54 -24.48 4.44
N ILE A 327 4.23 -23.51 5.06
CA ILE A 327 5.12 -23.75 6.21
C ILE A 327 4.33 -24.08 7.49
N PRO A 328 3.27 -23.34 7.88
CA PRO A 328 2.40 -23.75 8.98
C PRO A 328 1.81 -25.15 8.82
N ASP A 329 1.37 -25.51 7.61
CA ASP A 329 0.86 -26.84 7.31
C ASP A 329 1.96 -27.91 7.46
N LEU A 330 3.19 -27.62 7.01
CA LEU A 330 4.34 -28.49 7.22
C LEU A 330 4.69 -28.67 8.71
N GLN A 331 4.67 -27.58 9.48
CA GLN A 331 4.91 -27.62 10.94
C GLN A 331 3.89 -28.52 11.64
N ALA A 332 2.60 -28.35 11.29
CA ALA A 332 1.51 -29.12 11.87
C ALA A 332 1.55 -30.60 11.46
N ALA A 333 1.79 -30.89 10.18
CA ALA A 333 1.84 -32.26 9.66
C ALA A 333 3.02 -33.06 10.23
N LEU A 334 4.18 -32.41 10.43
CA LEU A 334 5.40 -33.07 10.91
C LEU A 334 5.63 -32.94 12.41
N ASN A 335 4.83 -32.12 13.11
CA ASN A 335 5.09 -31.70 14.49
C ASN A 335 6.53 -31.17 14.68
N LEU A 336 6.98 -30.35 13.72
CA LEU A 336 8.36 -29.88 13.61
C LEU A 336 8.49 -28.42 14.09
N ASP A 337 9.42 -28.15 15.00
CA ASP A 337 9.73 -26.78 15.46
C ASP A 337 10.66 -26.04 14.49
N VAL A 338 10.17 -25.81 13.27
CA VAL A 338 10.91 -25.07 12.25
C VAL A 338 10.61 -23.58 12.33
N ARG A 339 11.53 -22.78 12.86
CA ARG A 339 11.47 -21.31 12.80
C ARG A 339 11.59 -20.81 11.35
N ALA A 340 10.55 -20.17 10.83
CA ALA A 340 10.56 -19.53 9.52
C ALA A 340 10.40 -18.01 9.63
N ALA A 341 11.07 -17.25 8.75
CA ALA A 341 10.93 -15.80 8.67
C ALA A 341 10.97 -15.31 7.22
N VAL A 342 10.30 -14.19 6.97
CA VAL A 342 10.36 -13.48 5.68
C VAL A 342 11.21 -12.23 5.85
N LEU A 343 12.17 -12.01 4.96
CA LEU A 343 12.93 -10.76 4.90
C LEU A 343 12.74 -10.10 3.53
N LYS A 344 12.42 -8.81 3.57
CA LYS A 344 12.14 -7.99 2.38
C LYS A 344 13.11 -6.82 2.33
N GLY A 345 13.22 -6.17 1.17
CA GLY A 345 13.99 -4.93 1.04
C GLY A 345 13.46 -3.83 1.96
N ARG A 346 14.34 -2.93 2.40
CA ARG A 346 14.04 -1.84 3.38
C ARG A 346 12.83 -0.98 3.01
N VAL A 347 12.62 -0.73 1.73
CA VAL A 347 11.47 0.03 1.21
C VAL A 347 10.11 -0.57 1.59
N ASN A 348 10.05 -1.86 1.93
CA ASN A 348 8.81 -2.53 2.31
C ASN A 348 8.45 -2.35 3.79
N TYR A 349 9.27 -1.67 4.59
CA TYR A 349 9.04 -1.50 6.02
C TYR A 349 8.85 -0.04 6.36
N LEU A 350 7.81 0.28 7.13
CA LEU A 350 7.60 1.62 7.68
C LEU A 350 8.76 1.98 8.63
N CYS A 351 9.29 3.19 8.49
CA CYS A 351 10.29 3.74 9.41
C CYS A 351 9.61 4.60 10.48
N PRO A 352 9.57 4.17 11.76
CA PRO A 352 8.91 4.95 12.80
C PRO A 352 9.52 6.34 12.99
N ARG A 353 10.83 6.50 12.78
CA ARG A 353 11.53 7.79 12.85
C ARG A 353 11.01 8.78 11.82
N ARG A 354 10.86 8.33 10.57
CA ARG A 354 10.40 9.19 9.47
C ARG A 354 8.91 9.51 9.60
N LEU A 355 8.12 8.54 10.08
CA LEU A 355 6.73 8.77 10.44
C LEU A 355 6.58 9.80 11.56
N GLU A 356 7.33 9.67 12.66
CA GLU A 356 7.29 10.62 13.77
C GLU A 356 7.71 12.03 13.31
N PHE A 357 8.71 12.11 12.42
CA PHE A 357 9.10 13.37 11.81
C PHE A 357 7.96 14.00 11.01
N LEU A 358 7.28 13.23 10.14
CA LEU A 358 6.14 13.73 9.36
C LEU A 358 4.97 14.16 10.27
N ARG A 359 4.67 13.40 11.33
CA ARG A 359 3.65 13.77 12.33
C ARG A 359 3.99 15.10 13.03
N LYS A 360 5.27 15.36 13.31
CA LYS A 360 5.71 16.63 13.94
C LYS A 360 5.76 17.80 12.98
N SER A 361 6.22 17.59 11.75
CA SER A 361 6.33 18.66 10.75
C SER A 361 4.99 19.02 10.11
N GLY A 362 4.01 18.12 10.19
CA GLY A 362 2.77 18.17 9.43
C GLY A 362 2.97 17.74 7.97
N PRO A 363 1.90 17.27 7.30
CA PRO A 363 1.91 17.01 5.86
C PRO A 363 1.91 18.32 5.07
N SER A 364 2.55 18.31 3.89
CA SER A 364 2.67 19.49 3.03
C SER A 364 1.56 19.64 1.99
N ASN A 365 0.78 18.58 1.75
CA ASN A 365 -0.28 18.53 0.73
C ASN A 365 -1.28 17.40 1.03
N ALA A 366 -2.40 17.39 0.29
CA ALA A 366 -3.51 16.45 0.50
C ALA A 366 -3.10 14.98 0.35
N ASN A 367 -2.20 14.67 -0.59
CA ASN A 367 -1.74 13.30 -0.80
C ASN A 367 -0.91 12.80 0.39
N GLU A 368 -0.02 13.64 0.93
CA GLU A 368 0.72 13.32 2.16
C GLU A 368 -0.21 13.15 3.35
N MET A 369 -1.22 14.03 3.50
CA MET A 369 -2.22 13.92 4.55
C MET A 369 -3.00 12.60 4.46
N ARG A 370 -3.47 12.23 3.26
CA ARG A 370 -4.17 10.96 3.02
C ARG A 370 -3.32 9.76 3.43
N VAL A 371 -2.08 9.67 2.96
CA VAL A 371 -1.19 8.55 3.29
C VAL A 371 -0.86 8.54 4.79
N LEU A 372 -0.67 9.70 5.41
CA LEU A 372 -0.43 9.81 6.84
C LEU A 372 -1.63 9.32 7.66
N ALA A 373 -2.84 9.82 7.38
CA ALA A 373 -4.07 9.38 8.05
C ALA A 373 -4.28 7.87 7.89
N LYS A 374 -4.05 7.36 6.67
CA LYS A 374 -4.12 5.93 6.34
C LYS A 374 -3.16 5.09 7.18
N ILE A 375 -1.91 5.55 7.34
CA ILE A 375 -0.91 4.87 8.18
C ILE A 375 -1.30 4.94 9.65
N ILE A 376 -1.80 6.07 10.14
CA ILE A 376 -2.27 6.24 11.52
C ILE A 376 -3.38 5.23 11.83
N VAL A 377 -4.40 5.14 10.98
CA VAL A 377 -5.50 4.16 11.14
C VAL A 377 -4.98 2.73 11.01
N TRP A 378 -4.12 2.46 10.04
CA TRP A 378 -3.54 1.13 9.83
C TRP A 378 -2.76 0.61 11.04
N GLN A 379 -1.97 1.47 11.69
CA GLN A 379 -1.17 1.10 12.86
C GLN A 379 -2.02 0.68 14.09
N MET A 380 -3.31 0.99 14.12
CA MET A 380 -4.19 0.58 15.22
C MET A 380 -4.34 -0.94 15.31
N ASN A 381 -4.40 -1.60 14.15
CA ASN A 381 -4.65 -3.04 14.06
C ASN A 381 -3.49 -3.80 13.40
N ASN A 382 -2.40 -3.12 13.05
CA ASN A 382 -1.24 -3.72 12.41
C ASN A 382 0.07 -3.31 13.09
N THR A 383 0.82 -4.31 13.54
CA THR A 383 2.16 -4.15 14.14
C THR A 383 3.29 -4.67 13.27
N SER A 384 2.99 -5.24 12.08
CA SER A 384 3.98 -5.80 11.17
C SER A 384 4.89 -4.71 10.60
N GLY A 385 4.31 -3.54 10.32
CA GLY A 385 5.00 -2.45 9.64
C GLY A 385 5.31 -2.75 8.17
N ASP A 386 4.71 -3.78 7.59
CA ASP A 386 4.90 -4.22 6.21
C ASP A 386 4.01 -3.44 5.24
N ARG A 387 4.61 -2.88 4.19
CA ARG A 387 3.92 -2.15 3.11
C ARG A 387 2.80 -2.99 2.49
N ASN A 388 2.97 -4.31 2.38
CA ASN A 388 2.01 -5.16 1.66
C ASN A 388 0.69 -5.31 2.40
N ASP A 389 0.64 -5.00 3.69
CA ASP A 389 -0.61 -4.96 4.46
C ASP A 389 -1.37 -3.64 4.22
N LEU A 390 -0.80 -2.70 3.46
CA LEU A 390 -1.35 -1.38 3.18
C LEU A 390 -1.62 -1.22 1.68
N ASN A 391 -2.87 -0.94 1.31
CA ASN A 391 -3.21 -0.78 -0.11
C ASN A 391 -2.82 0.61 -0.62
N LEU A 392 -1.63 0.76 -1.21
CA LEU A 392 -1.18 1.98 -1.86
C LEU A 392 -1.48 1.95 -3.37
N THR A 393 -2.64 2.50 -3.75
CA THR A 393 -3.23 2.33 -5.09
C THR A 393 -2.46 3.08 -6.17
N GLY A 394 -2.01 4.30 -5.88
CA GLY A 394 -1.41 5.21 -6.86
C GLY A 394 0.12 5.32 -6.80
N PRO A 395 0.77 5.80 -7.87
CA PRO A 395 2.21 6.07 -7.88
C PRO A 395 2.62 7.12 -6.83
N ILE A 396 1.79 8.16 -6.65
CA ILE A 396 2.03 9.23 -5.67
C ILE A 396 2.06 8.66 -4.23
N GLU A 397 1.11 7.77 -3.88
CA GLU A 397 1.08 7.15 -2.55
C GLU A 397 2.32 6.27 -2.31
N ARG A 398 2.78 5.55 -3.34
CA ARG A 398 4.00 4.72 -3.26
C ARG A 398 5.26 5.58 -3.11
N GLU A 399 5.29 6.74 -3.76
CA GLU A 399 6.39 7.70 -3.61
C GLU A 399 6.44 8.27 -2.18
N ILE A 400 5.30 8.67 -1.63
CA ILE A 400 5.19 9.11 -0.23
C ILE A 400 5.63 7.98 0.72
N TRP A 401 5.21 6.74 0.45
CA TRP A 401 5.64 5.58 1.24
C TRP A 401 7.15 5.37 1.20
N SER A 402 7.82 5.46 0.04
CA SER A 402 9.29 5.32 -0.03
C SER A 402 9.99 6.33 0.91
N ARG A 403 9.50 7.58 0.96
CA ARG A 403 9.97 8.60 1.91
C ARG A 403 9.68 8.26 3.37
N LEU A 404 8.63 7.49 3.67
CA LEU A 404 8.30 7.02 5.02
C LEU A 404 8.93 5.67 5.38
N SER A 405 9.49 4.96 4.41
CA SER A 405 10.05 3.63 4.59
C SER A 405 11.43 3.63 5.29
N ALA A 406 11.92 2.45 5.64
CA ALA A 406 13.24 2.21 6.22
C ALA A 406 14.41 2.31 5.22
N GLU A 407 14.14 2.74 3.98
CA GLU A 407 15.11 3.03 2.93
C GLU A 407 15.94 4.27 3.28
N ASP A 408 16.89 4.06 4.20
CA ASP A 408 17.83 5.06 4.69
C ASP A 408 19.20 4.39 4.84
N ASP A 409 20.13 4.75 3.96
CA ASP A 409 21.49 4.19 3.94
C ASP A 409 22.27 4.51 5.22
N ASN A 410 21.91 5.61 5.89
CA ASN A 410 22.51 6.03 7.16
C ASN A 410 21.89 5.32 8.36
N CYS A 411 20.82 4.54 8.18
CA CYS A 411 20.16 3.81 9.25
C CYS A 411 20.87 2.46 9.50
N THR A 412 21.76 2.48 10.50
CA THR A 412 22.47 1.29 11.00
C THR A 412 21.70 0.60 12.13
N THR A 413 22.04 -0.67 12.40
CA THR A 413 21.48 -1.46 13.50
C THR A 413 21.63 -0.75 14.85
N GLU A 414 22.80 -0.16 15.11
CA GLU A 414 23.10 0.61 16.33
C GLU A 414 22.28 1.89 16.43
N THR A 415 22.15 2.64 15.33
CA THR A 415 21.33 3.85 15.27
C THR A 415 19.88 3.52 15.58
N CYS A 416 19.39 2.40 15.06
CA CYS A 416 18.03 1.93 15.29
C CYS A 416 17.79 1.49 16.73
N LEU A 417 18.71 0.71 17.33
CA LEU A 417 18.67 0.33 18.74
C LEU A 417 18.72 1.55 19.65
N GLY A 418 19.67 2.46 19.43
CA GLY A 418 19.87 3.65 20.27
C GLY A 418 18.73 4.66 20.20
N ARG A 419 18.09 4.82 19.03
CA ARG A 419 17.00 5.81 18.85
C ARG A 419 15.59 5.24 19.03
N MET A 420 15.36 3.99 18.64
CA MET A 420 14.02 3.39 18.59
C MET A 420 13.82 2.24 19.57
N GLY A 421 14.84 1.83 20.33
CA GLY A 421 14.73 0.73 21.29
C GLY A 421 14.32 -0.62 20.68
N GLY A 422 14.65 -0.85 19.41
CA GLY A 422 14.26 -2.07 18.69
C GLY A 422 12.81 -2.11 18.18
N ALA A 423 12.08 -0.99 18.25
CA ALA A 423 10.69 -0.93 17.77
C ALA A 423 10.55 -1.01 16.23
N CYS A 424 11.61 -0.75 15.47
CA CYS A 424 11.56 -0.69 14.01
C CYS A 424 11.16 -2.04 13.38
N PRO A 425 10.13 -2.07 12.50
CA PRO A 425 9.69 -3.26 11.77
C PRO A 425 10.82 -3.98 11.02
N PHE A 426 11.63 -3.24 10.27
CA PHE A 426 12.76 -3.80 9.53
C PHE A 426 13.78 -4.45 10.46
N TYR A 427 14.07 -3.81 11.61
CA TYR A 427 14.98 -4.37 12.59
C TYR A 427 14.44 -5.68 13.18
N ARG A 428 13.14 -5.73 13.52
CA ARG A 428 12.48 -6.96 14.00
C ARG A 428 12.52 -8.07 12.95
N ALA A 429 12.23 -7.76 11.69
CA ALA A 429 12.34 -8.71 10.59
C ALA A 429 13.78 -9.24 10.42
N LYS A 430 14.79 -8.36 10.52
CA LYS A 430 16.20 -8.76 10.48
C LYS A 430 16.59 -9.67 11.66
N GLN A 431 16.11 -9.38 12.87
CA GLN A 431 16.32 -10.23 14.04
C GLN A 431 15.63 -11.60 13.90
N ALA A 432 14.41 -11.64 13.35
CA ALA A 432 13.71 -12.88 13.05
C ALA A 432 14.47 -13.72 12.01
N ALA A 433 14.98 -13.09 10.95
CA ALA A 433 15.80 -13.75 9.92
C ALA A 433 17.09 -14.36 10.49
N GLN A 434 17.74 -13.70 11.46
CA GLN A 434 18.91 -14.25 12.16
C GLN A 434 18.59 -15.52 12.97
N LYS A 435 17.33 -15.71 13.35
CA LYS A 435 16.86 -16.84 14.17
C LYS A 435 16.10 -17.90 13.36
N SER A 436 15.87 -17.70 12.06
CA SER A 436 15.02 -18.59 11.24
C SER A 436 15.81 -19.69 10.54
N HIS A 437 15.39 -20.94 10.71
CA HIS A 437 15.88 -22.11 9.97
C HIS A 437 15.54 -21.97 8.48
N LEU A 438 14.32 -21.51 8.18
CA LEU A 438 13.90 -21.20 6.82
C LEU A 438 13.77 -19.68 6.64
N LEU A 439 14.57 -19.11 5.75
CA LEU A 439 14.53 -17.68 5.43
C LEU A 439 13.97 -17.47 4.03
N ILE A 440 12.80 -16.82 3.94
CA ILE A 440 12.11 -16.56 2.69
C ILE A 440 12.44 -15.14 2.22
N VAL A 441 12.89 -15.00 0.98
CA VAL A 441 13.27 -13.72 0.36
C VAL A 441 12.76 -13.63 -1.07
N ASN A 442 12.75 -12.44 -1.67
CA ASN A 442 12.59 -12.32 -3.13
C ASN A 442 13.93 -12.51 -3.86
N HIS A 443 13.86 -12.80 -5.16
CA HIS A 443 15.06 -12.87 -6.02
C HIS A 443 15.88 -11.58 -5.98
N ALA A 444 15.23 -10.41 -6.01
CA ALA A 444 15.93 -9.13 -5.98
C ALA A 444 16.80 -8.94 -4.72
N LEU A 445 16.31 -9.34 -3.54
CA LEU A 445 17.05 -9.24 -2.28
C LEU A 445 18.18 -10.27 -2.22
N LEU A 446 17.94 -11.50 -2.68
CA LEU A 446 19.00 -12.51 -2.81
C LEU A 446 20.14 -12.01 -3.69
N LEU A 447 19.82 -11.43 -4.85
CA LEU A 447 20.82 -10.93 -5.80
C LEU A 447 21.54 -9.67 -5.27
N SER A 448 20.83 -8.79 -4.57
CA SER A 448 21.43 -7.64 -3.88
C SER A 448 22.39 -8.07 -2.75
N ASP A 449 22.13 -9.20 -2.10
CA ASP A 449 23.04 -9.75 -1.09
C ASP A 449 24.33 -10.25 -1.74
N VAL A 450 24.22 -11.00 -2.84
CA VAL A 450 25.37 -11.48 -3.62
C VAL A 450 26.22 -10.32 -4.14
N SER A 451 25.61 -9.27 -4.70
CA SER A 451 26.35 -8.12 -5.25
C SER A 451 27.07 -7.29 -4.19
N THR A 452 26.63 -7.33 -2.93
CA THR A 452 27.23 -6.61 -1.80
C THR A 452 28.20 -7.46 -0.97
N GLY A 453 28.46 -8.70 -1.40
CA GLY A 453 29.36 -9.65 -0.72
C GLY A 453 28.75 -10.23 0.55
N SER A 454 27.48 -10.63 0.52
CA SER A 454 26.76 -11.33 1.60
C SER A 454 26.63 -10.54 2.90
N LYS A 455 26.36 -9.22 2.78
CA LYS A 455 26.23 -8.31 3.93
C LYS A 455 24.78 -8.01 4.32
N VAL A 456 23.81 -8.39 3.49
CA VAL A 456 22.40 -8.00 3.64
C VAL A 456 21.64 -9.08 4.41
N LEU A 457 21.79 -10.32 3.98
CA LEU A 457 21.17 -11.50 4.59
C LEU A 457 22.06 -12.07 5.70
N PRO A 458 21.48 -12.74 6.71
CA PRO A 458 22.25 -13.58 7.64
C PRO A 458 23.02 -14.67 6.87
N GLU A 459 24.17 -15.13 7.37
CA GLU A 459 24.98 -16.15 6.70
C GLU A 459 24.18 -17.41 6.31
N TYR A 460 24.39 -17.95 5.12
CA TYR A 460 23.74 -19.16 4.64
C TYR A 460 24.67 -19.92 3.69
N ASP A 461 24.55 -21.25 3.68
CA ASP A 461 25.25 -22.13 2.73
C ASP A 461 24.28 -22.80 1.75
N TYR A 462 22.97 -22.82 2.08
CA TYR A 462 21.95 -23.54 1.33
C TYR A 462 20.90 -22.58 0.79
N VAL A 463 20.66 -22.65 -0.52
CA VAL A 463 19.68 -21.82 -1.23
C VAL A 463 18.80 -22.68 -2.13
N ILE A 464 17.50 -22.44 -2.07
CA ILE A 464 16.50 -22.94 -2.99
C ILE A 464 15.93 -21.74 -3.75
N VAL A 465 15.96 -21.80 -5.08
CA VAL A 465 15.37 -20.77 -5.94
C VAL A 465 14.12 -21.34 -6.59
N ASP A 466 12.96 -20.87 -6.15
CA ASP A 466 11.67 -21.21 -6.72
C ASP A 466 11.34 -20.28 -7.90
N GLU A 467 10.70 -20.80 -8.94
CA GLU A 467 10.44 -20.10 -10.19
C GLU A 467 11.71 -19.43 -10.79
N ALA A 468 12.83 -20.16 -10.75
CA ALA A 468 14.16 -19.71 -11.16
C ALA A 468 14.23 -19.15 -12.60
N HIS A 469 13.27 -19.46 -13.46
CA HIS A 469 13.16 -18.89 -14.80
C HIS A 469 13.02 -17.34 -14.79
N HIS A 470 12.62 -16.75 -13.66
CA HIS A 470 12.59 -15.30 -13.48
C HIS A 470 13.93 -14.68 -13.03
N MET A 471 14.94 -15.50 -12.66
CA MET A 471 16.23 -15.00 -12.17
C MET A 471 16.91 -14.06 -13.17
N GLU A 472 16.91 -14.38 -14.46
CA GLU A 472 17.59 -13.56 -15.47
C GLU A 472 17.07 -12.12 -15.44
N SER A 473 15.74 -11.96 -15.53
CA SER A 473 15.10 -10.65 -15.44
C SER A 473 15.34 -9.95 -14.10
N ALA A 474 15.40 -10.71 -12.99
CA ALA A 474 15.68 -10.17 -11.67
C ALA A 474 17.13 -9.66 -11.56
N VAL A 475 18.10 -10.36 -12.17
CA VAL A 475 19.51 -9.95 -12.25
C VAL A 475 19.62 -8.67 -13.07
N THR A 476 19.02 -8.62 -14.26
CA THR A 476 19.05 -7.43 -15.12
C THR A 476 18.49 -6.22 -14.37
N ASN A 477 17.35 -6.37 -13.71
CA ASN A 477 16.72 -5.29 -12.95
C ASN A 477 17.57 -4.86 -11.74
N ALA A 478 18.15 -5.80 -11.00
CA ALA A 478 18.97 -5.50 -9.82
C ALA A 478 20.28 -4.78 -10.16
N LEU A 479 20.82 -5.00 -11.36
CA LEU A 479 22.05 -4.35 -11.84
C LEU A 479 21.77 -3.11 -12.71
N SER A 480 20.50 -2.78 -12.96
CA SER A 480 20.11 -1.60 -13.74
C SER A 480 19.83 -0.40 -12.83
N PHE A 481 20.15 0.80 -13.31
CA PHE A 481 19.72 2.06 -12.71
C PHE A 481 18.75 2.77 -13.64
N ARG A 482 17.68 3.34 -13.07
CA ARG A 482 16.69 4.14 -13.80
C ARG A 482 16.62 5.53 -13.19
N LEU A 483 16.69 6.53 -14.05
CA LEU A 483 16.46 7.93 -13.70
C LEU A 483 15.44 8.50 -14.67
N THR A 484 14.33 9.03 -14.14
CA THR A 484 13.34 9.74 -14.96
C THR A 484 13.48 11.25 -14.79
N GLN A 485 12.85 12.02 -15.71
CA GLN A 485 12.78 13.47 -15.56
C GLN A 485 12.14 13.89 -14.24
N SER A 486 11.03 13.23 -13.88
CA SER A 486 10.32 13.48 -12.63
C SER A 486 11.16 13.16 -11.40
N ASP A 487 12.01 12.13 -11.45
CA ASP A 487 12.95 11.84 -10.36
C ASP A 487 13.94 12.99 -10.15
N LEU A 488 14.52 13.53 -11.23
CA LEU A 488 15.51 14.59 -11.13
C LEU A 488 14.88 15.92 -10.69
N GLU A 489 13.73 16.29 -11.25
CA GLU A 489 12.96 17.48 -10.84
C GLU A 489 12.57 17.40 -9.36
N ARG A 490 12.17 16.21 -8.90
CA ARG A 490 11.86 15.96 -7.49
C ARG A 490 13.08 16.12 -6.59
N MET A 491 14.21 15.49 -6.92
CA MET A 491 15.46 15.62 -6.12
C MET A 491 15.89 17.08 -5.99
N LEU A 492 15.72 17.88 -7.04
CA LEU A 492 16.01 19.31 -7.03
C LEU A 492 15.01 20.11 -6.17
N LYS A 493 13.72 19.75 -6.22
CA LYS A 493 12.70 20.34 -5.32
C LYS A 493 12.97 20.01 -3.84
N GLU A 494 13.38 18.78 -3.53
CA GLU A 494 13.71 18.38 -2.16
C GLU A 494 14.92 19.12 -1.60
N LEU A 495 15.95 19.33 -2.43
CA LEU A 495 17.08 20.21 -2.07
C LEU A 495 16.57 21.62 -1.71
N GLY A 496 15.61 22.12 -2.48
CA GLY A 496 14.92 23.38 -2.23
C GLY A 496 15.84 24.60 -2.36
N GLY A 497 15.58 25.62 -1.56
CA GLY A 497 16.33 26.87 -1.57
C GLY A 497 16.46 27.48 -0.19
N SER A 498 16.87 28.75 -0.12
CA SER A 498 17.13 29.43 1.16
C SER A 498 15.93 29.50 2.12
N SER A 499 14.70 29.32 1.63
CA SER A 499 13.45 29.43 2.40
C SER A 499 12.63 28.14 2.47
N ALA A 500 12.98 27.09 1.73
CA ALA A 500 12.21 25.85 1.65
C ALA A 500 13.09 24.64 1.30
N GLY A 501 12.61 23.42 1.53
CA GLY A 501 13.37 22.18 1.31
C GLY A 501 14.54 22.00 2.29
N LEU A 502 15.49 21.12 1.94
CA LEU A 502 16.62 20.75 2.81
C LEU A 502 17.54 21.93 3.14
N LEU A 503 17.84 22.78 2.15
CA LEU A 503 18.70 23.96 2.36
C LEU A 503 18.05 24.96 3.32
N GLY A 504 16.76 25.24 3.17
CA GLY A 504 16.02 26.13 4.06
C GLY A 504 15.93 25.58 5.49
N LYS A 505 15.69 24.28 5.65
CA LYS A 505 15.69 23.61 6.96
C LYS A 505 17.06 23.68 7.62
N MET A 506 18.13 23.36 6.88
CA MET A 506 19.51 23.44 7.38
C MET A 506 19.83 24.85 7.88
N LEU A 507 19.44 25.89 7.14
CA LEU A 507 19.63 27.29 7.57
C LEU A 507 18.83 27.60 8.84
N THR A 508 17.58 27.16 8.93
CA THR A 508 16.71 27.42 10.08
C THR A 508 17.26 26.76 11.35
N GLU A 509 17.65 25.49 11.28
CA GLU A 509 18.19 24.75 12.42
C GLU A 509 19.58 25.25 12.82
N SER A 510 20.39 25.72 11.86
CA SER A 510 21.74 26.21 12.12
C SER A 510 21.79 27.65 12.64
N HIS A 511 20.70 28.42 12.53
CA HIS A 511 20.65 29.84 12.88
C HIS A 511 21.11 30.11 14.33
N ASN A 512 20.69 29.26 15.27
CA ASN A 512 21.02 29.41 16.68
C ASN A 512 22.24 28.59 17.12
N ALA A 513 22.74 27.71 16.26
CA ALA A 513 23.85 26.81 16.57
C ALA A 513 25.22 27.35 16.09
N LEU A 514 25.22 28.27 15.12
CA LEU A 514 26.44 28.80 14.51
C LEU A 514 26.70 30.25 14.91
N ARG A 515 27.97 30.65 14.87
CA ARG A 515 28.37 32.06 15.00
C ARG A 515 27.85 32.86 13.80
N PRO A 516 27.54 34.16 13.96
CA PRO A 516 26.99 34.98 12.87
C PRO A 516 27.84 34.98 11.58
N SER A 517 29.18 34.95 11.70
CA SER A 517 30.10 34.87 10.55
C SER A 517 29.98 33.55 9.79
N ASP A 518 29.88 32.44 10.53
CA ASP A 518 29.78 31.09 9.96
C ASP A 518 28.40 30.86 9.36
N PHE A 519 27.35 31.41 9.99
CA PHE A 519 25.99 31.42 9.48
C PHE A 519 25.88 32.23 8.17
N GLY A 520 26.48 33.42 8.10
CA GLY A 520 26.53 34.21 6.88
C GLY A 520 27.20 33.49 5.71
N LEU A 521 28.29 32.76 5.99
CA LEU A 521 28.96 31.92 4.99
C LEU A 521 28.07 30.73 4.55
N LEU A 522 27.38 30.08 5.48
CA LEU A 522 26.45 28.99 5.20
C LEU A 522 25.28 29.48 4.31
N GLN A 523 24.74 30.65 4.61
CA GLN A 523 23.67 31.28 3.82
C GLN A 523 24.14 31.61 2.40
N GLN A 524 25.35 32.16 2.24
CA GLN A 524 25.94 32.43 0.93
C GLN A 524 26.13 31.14 0.11
N LYS A 525 26.67 30.09 0.73
CA LYS A 525 26.85 28.78 0.07
C LYS A 525 25.52 28.14 -0.31
N SER A 526 24.51 28.22 0.56
CA SER A 526 23.17 27.69 0.31
C SER A 526 22.49 28.42 -0.86
N LYS A 527 22.64 29.75 -0.94
CA LYS A 527 22.15 30.52 -2.09
C LYS A 527 22.81 30.09 -3.40
N ARG A 528 24.14 29.93 -3.41
CA ARG A 528 24.87 29.45 -4.58
C ARG A 528 24.42 28.06 -5.02
N ALA A 529 24.20 27.15 -4.07
CA ALA A 529 23.69 25.81 -4.35
C ALA A 529 22.28 25.87 -4.97
N THR A 530 21.42 26.75 -4.45
CA THR A 530 20.06 27.00 -4.99
C THR A 530 20.12 27.46 -6.45
N ASP A 531 20.99 28.43 -6.76
CA ASP A 531 21.15 28.94 -8.13
C ASP A 531 21.66 27.86 -9.10
N GLN A 532 22.56 26.98 -8.64
CA GLN A 532 23.05 25.86 -9.44
C GLN A 532 21.99 24.78 -9.65
N ALA A 533 21.21 24.46 -8.62
CA ALA A 533 20.11 23.51 -8.70
C ALA A 533 19.05 23.96 -9.71
N PHE A 534 18.68 25.24 -9.69
CA PHE A 534 17.74 25.80 -10.66
C PHE A 534 18.26 25.70 -12.11
N ARG A 535 19.56 25.97 -12.33
CA ARG A 535 20.16 25.79 -13.67
C ARG A 535 20.14 24.33 -14.11
N LEU A 536 20.45 23.40 -13.20
CA LEU A 536 20.40 21.97 -13.50
C LEU A 536 18.99 21.50 -13.84
N GLU A 537 17.97 22.03 -13.17
CA GLU A 537 16.56 21.76 -13.47
C GLU A 537 16.22 22.13 -14.93
N GLN A 538 16.60 23.32 -15.36
CA GLN A 538 16.34 23.79 -16.73
C GLN A 538 17.08 22.96 -17.78
N LEU A 539 18.35 22.65 -17.54
CA LEU A 539 19.14 21.78 -18.43
C LEU A 539 18.56 20.37 -18.50
N SER A 540 18.06 19.84 -17.39
CA SER A 540 17.40 18.53 -17.37
C SER A 540 16.14 18.51 -18.22
N LYS A 541 15.26 19.51 -18.08
CA LYS A 541 14.04 19.64 -18.90
C LYS A 541 14.38 19.67 -20.38
N GLN A 542 15.40 20.44 -20.76
CA GLN A 542 15.88 20.48 -22.15
C GLN A 542 16.40 19.12 -22.62
N PHE A 543 17.23 18.45 -21.82
CA PHE A 543 17.77 17.13 -22.14
C PHE A 543 16.65 16.10 -22.40
N PHE A 544 15.66 16.00 -21.51
CA PHE A 544 14.55 15.06 -21.67
C PHE A 544 13.61 15.43 -22.83
N SER A 545 13.44 16.72 -23.13
CA SER A 545 12.73 17.18 -24.33
C SER A 545 13.43 16.68 -25.60
N TYR A 546 14.75 16.92 -25.74
CA TYR A 546 15.52 16.45 -26.89
C TYR A 546 15.57 14.93 -27.00
N LEU A 547 15.64 14.22 -25.87
CA LEU A 547 15.58 12.76 -25.84
C LEU A 547 14.23 12.25 -26.36
N SER A 548 13.13 12.91 -25.97
CA SER A 548 11.77 12.56 -26.43
C SER A 548 11.60 12.80 -27.93
N GLU A 549 12.11 13.93 -28.43
CA GLU A 549 12.14 14.23 -29.87
C GLU A 549 12.97 13.19 -30.65
N PHE A 550 14.14 12.82 -30.15
CA PHE A 550 15.01 11.82 -30.77
C PHE A 550 14.33 10.45 -30.88
N ILE A 551 13.68 9.99 -29.80
CA ILE A 551 12.96 8.72 -29.79
C ILE A 551 11.78 8.74 -30.77
N ALA A 552 11.07 9.86 -30.91
CA ALA A 552 9.93 9.98 -31.82
C ALA A 552 10.31 9.94 -33.32
N ILE A 553 11.60 10.11 -33.64
CA ILE A 553 12.12 10.06 -35.02
C ILE A 553 12.58 8.64 -35.41
N GLN A 554 12.75 7.72 -34.44
CA GLN A 554 13.01 6.30 -34.68
C GLN A 554 11.72 5.50 -34.82
#